data_AF-A0ABD4L5W5-F1
#
_entry.id   AF-A0ABD4L5W5-F1
#
_cell.length_a   1.000
_cell.length_b   1.000
_cell.length_c   1.000
_cell.angle_alpha   90.00
_cell.angle_beta   90.00
_cell.angle_gamma   90.00
#
_symmetry.space_group_name_H-M   'P 1'
#
loop_
_entity.id
_entity.type
_entity.pdbx_description
1 polymer ?
#
loop_
_entity_poly.entity_id
_entity_poly.type
_entity_poly.pdbx_seq_one_letter_code
_entity_poly.pdbx_strand_id
1 'polypeptide(L)' 'MSKTAHFLAETARVDAAAVQPLPGSRKVYVEGSRPDIRVPFREIGLSPTKTSGADE' A
#
# COMPACT_ATOMS: atom_id res chain seq x y z
N MET A 1 -18.47 -40.62 1.85
CA MET A 1 -18.85 -39.26 1.45
C MET A 1 -17.80 -38.31 1.98
N SER A 2 -16.83 -37.92 1.13
CA SER A 2 -15.78 -36.98 1.54
C SER A 2 -16.37 -35.58 1.55
N LYS A 3 -16.64 -35.06 2.74
CA LYS A 3 -17.00 -33.66 2.94
C LYS A 3 -15.72 -32.88 2.63
N THR A 4 -15.54 -32.50 1.36
CA THR A 4 -14.45 -31.62 0.91
C THR A 4 -14.34 -30.53 1.95
N ALA A 5 -13.16 -30.48 2.59
CA ALA A 5 -12.81 -29.64 3.71
C ALA A 5 -13.64 -28.35 3.72
N HIS A 6 -14.37 -28.14 4.82
CA HIS A 6 -15.03 -26.87 5.14
C HIS A 6 -14.20 -25.71 4.57
N PHE A 7 -14.84 -24.89 3.73
CA PHE A 7 -14.24 -23.85 2.90
C PHE A 7 -13.21 -23.03 3.70
N LEU A 8 -11.92 -23.38 3.58
CA LEU A 8 -10.80 -22.81 4.36
C LEU A 8 -10.73 -21.28 4.25
N ALA A 9 -11.31 -20.70 3.21
CA ALA A 9 -11.39 -19.26 3.02
C ALA A 9 -12.30 -18.53 4.02
N GLU A 10 -13.27 -19.19 4.65
CA GLU A 10 -14.15 -18.57 5.67
C GLU A 10 -13.38 -18.15 6.94
N THR A 11 -12.31 -18.89 7.27
CA THR A 11 -11.51 -18.66 8.48
C THR A 11 -10.09 -18.17 8.18
N ALA A 12 -9.67 -18.17 6.91
CA ALA A 12 -8.37 -17.64 6.49
C ALA A 12 -8.29 -16.13 6.76
N ARG A 13 -7.43 -15.74 7.70
CA ARG A 13 -7.08 -14.35 7.96
C ARG A 13 -5.61 -14.12 7.64
N VAL A 14 -5.33 -13.08 6.88
CA VAL A 14 -3.96 -12.60 6.68
C VAL A 14 -3.48 -11.90 7.96
N ASP A 15 -2.18 -11.96 8.22
CA ASP A 15 -1.58 -11.20 9.32
C ASP A 15 -1.91 -9.71 9.15
N ALA A 16 -2.44 -9.11 10.21
CA ALA A 16 -2.80 -7.70 10.24
C ALA A 16 -1.59 -6.80 9.92
N ALA A 17 -0.38 -7.21 10.31
CA ALA A 17 0.86 -6.49 10.00
C ALA A 17 1.18 -6.51 8.50
N ALA A 18 0.81 -7.56 7.77
CA ALA A 18 1.07 -7.70 6.34
C ALA A 18 0.18 -6.83 5.46
N VAL A 19 -0.94 -6.32 5.99
CA VAL A 19 -1.87 -5.43 5.27
C VAL A 19 -1.77 -3.97 5.69
N GLN A 20 -0.92 -3.66 6.68
CA GLN A 20 -0.68 -2.26 7.06
C GLN A 20 0.05 -1.50 5.94
N PRO A 21 -0.25 -0.20 5.76
CA PRO A 21 0.54 0.65 4.89
C PRO A 21 2.00 0.67 5.28
N LEU A 22 2.89 0.65 4.29
CA LEU A 22 4.33 0.71 4.53
C LEU A 22 4.69 2.09 5.11
N PRO A 23 5.50 2.18 6.18
CA PRO A 23 5.89 3.44 6.79
C PRO A 23 6.48 4.44 5.78
N GLY A 24 6.19 5.72 5.98
CA GLY A 24 6.68 6.79 5.09
C GLY A 24 6.12 6.74 3.66
N SER A 25 5.11 5.90 3.40
CA SER A 25 4.50 5.76 2.08
C SER A 25 2.99 5.87 2.12
N ARG A 26 2.40 6.29 1.00
CA ARG A 26 0.96 6.24 0.79
C ARG A 26 0.61 5.74 -0.60
N LYS A 27 -0.53 5.06 -0.71
CA LYS A 27 -1.12 4.69 -2.01
C LYS A 27 -1.73 5.92 -2.64
N VAL A 28 -1.30 6.26 -3.85
CA VAL A 28 -1.87 7.35 -4.64
C VAL A 28 -2.38 6.79 -5.95
N TYR A 29 -3.27 7.55 -6.61
CA TYR A 29 -3.79 7.19 -7.91
C TYR A 29 -3.54 8.35 -8.87
N VAL A 30 -3.03 8.04 -10.05
CA VAL A 30 -2.91 8.99 -11.17
C VAL A 30 -3.89 8.57 -12.25
N GLU A 31 -4.46 9.55 -12.95
CA GLU A 31 -5.31 9.29 -14.11
C GLU A 31 -4.53 8.49 -15.17
N GLY A 32 -5.17 7.46 -15.71
CA GLY A 32 -4.59 6.65 -16.77
C GLY A 32 -4.76 7.29 -18.16
N SER A 33 -4.62 6.48 -19.20
CA SER A 33 -4.89 6.91 -20.58
C SER A 33 -6.35 7.27 -20.84
N ARG A 34 -7.24 6.91 -19.92
CA ARG A 34 -8.66 7.25 -19.93
C ARG A 34 -9.05 7.81 -18.55
N PRO A 35 -10.03 8.73 -18.48
CA PRO A 35 -10.42 9.39 -17.24
C PRO A 35 -11.07 8.46 -16.20
N ASP A 36 -11.57 7.29 -16.61
CA ASP A 36 -12.11 6.26 -15.71
C ASP A 36 -11.01 5.41 -15.04
N ILE A 37 -9.80 5.44 -15.57
CA ILE A 37 -8.69 4.62 -15.09
C ILE A 37 -7.92 5.37 -14.00
N ARG A 38 -7.75 4.69 -12.86
CA ARG A 38 -6.91 5.16 -11.76
C ARG A 38 -5.73 4.21 -11.58
N VAL A 39 -4.55 4.60 -12.04
CA VAL A 39 -3.33 3.79 -11.96
C VAL A 39 -2.74 3.91 -10.55
N PRO A 40 -2.57 2.80 -9.82
CA PRO A 40 -2.05 2.84 -8.45
C PRO A 40 -0.54 3.03 -8.45
N PHE A 41 -0.08 4.00 -7.65
CA PHE A 41 1.34 4.21 -7.35
C PHE A 41 1.57 4.22 -5.84
N ARG A 42 2.85 4.08 -5.47
CA ARG A 42 3.31 4.29 -4.10
C ARG A 42 4.14 5.56 -4.05
N GLU A 43 3.64 6.58 -3.35
CA GLU A 43 4.41 7.79 -3.08
C GLU A 43 5.23 7.58 -1.81
N ILE A 44 6.53 7.95 -1.85
CA ILE A 44 7.46 7.87 -0.71
C ILE A 44 7.80 9.28 -0.25
N GLY A 45 7.54 9.58 1.02
CA GLY A 45 7.98 10.82 1.65
C GLY A 45 9.47 10.76 1.98
N LEU A 46 10.23 11.74 1.49
CA LEU A 46 11.66 11.89 1.80
C LEU A 46 11.85 12.94 2.91
N SER A 47 12.88 12.76 3.73
CA SER A 47 13.32 13.81 4.67
C SER A 47 14.06 14.92 3.92
N PRO A 48 13.94 16.19 4.33
CA PRO A 48 14.76 17.27 3.79
C PRO A 48 16.26 16.95 3.90
N THR A 49 17.02 17.28 2.86
CA THR A 49 18.48 17.24 2.92
C THR A 49 18.97 18.40 3.79
N LYS A 50 19.81 18.11 4.79
CA LYS A 50 20.45 19.15 5.60
C LYS A 50 21.59 19.78 4.79
N THR A 51 21.39 21.00 4.29
CA THR A 51 22.45 21.83 3.71
C THR A 51 22.95 22.83 4.75
N SER A 52 24.26 23.02 4.85
CA SER A 52 24.92 23.83 5.89
C SER A 52 24.58 25.33 5.92
N GLY A 53 23.67 25.82 5.08
CA GLY A 53 23.32 27.23 4.96
C GLY A 53 21.82 27.53 4.94
N ALA A 54 20.97 26.59 5.39
CA ALA A 54 19.53 26.82 5.48
C ALA A 54 19.03 27.13 6.91
N ASP A 55 19.94 27.11 7.89
CA ASP A 55 19.70 27.46 9.30
C ASP A 55 20.52 28.70 9.70
N GLU A 56 20.61 29.70 8.82
CA GLU A 56 21.08 31.07 9.14
C GLU A 56 20.02 32.10 8.74
#